data_AF-A0A4Q5U2S5-F1
#
_entry.id   AF-A0A4Q5U2S5-F1
#
_cell.length_a   1.000
_cell.length_b   1.000
_cell.length_c   1.000
_cell.angle_alpha   90.00
_cell.angle_beta   90.00
_cell.angle_gamma   90.00
#
_symmetry.space_group_name_H-M   'P 1'
#
loop_
_entity.id
_entity.type
_entity.pdbx_description
1 polymer ?
#
loop_
_entity_poly.entity_id
_entity_poly.type
_entity_poly.pdbx_seq_one_letter_code
_entity_poly.pdbx_strand_id
1 'polypeptide(L)'
;MKRTFLTAITFICLLLTACNNDPANAGKNNTAQTASASTGDFYFDFSVDGKEFHIPADDVLTSYRPDSKGNVMKIFAGKDGETSLVLTIPGDLSKPSSTPSGSPDFALDITQGSVSLQNFPEKNYTTNSFNTTYPEMAVQVPDAVVITSSEAVGDKGRILTGTIKVKTFAEHGSTDSKDKDRNVTGRFRVMHEFKGEKF
;
A
#
# COMPACT_ATOMS: atom_id res chain seq x y z
N MET A 1 31.23 29.29 -64.91
CA MET A 1 31.18 28.00 -64.19
C MET A 1 29.91 27.28 -64.66
N LYS A 2 29.98 26.24 -65.51
CA LYS A 2 29.95 24.80 -65.17
C LYS A 2 28.77 24.47 -64.20
N ARG A 3 27.77 23.62 -64.44
CA ARG A 3 27.42 22.57 -65.44
C ARG A 3 25.90 22.33 -65.39
N THR A 4 25.36 21.81 -66.48
CA THR A 4 24.05 21.15 -66.68
C THR A 4 23.84 19.91 -65.78
N PHE A 5 22.58 19.50 -65.53
CA PHE A 5 21.97 18.24 -66.03
C PHE A 5 20.55 17.98 -65.48
N LEU A 6 19.66 17.58 -66.41
CA LEU A 6 18.37 16.88 -66.23
C LEU A 6 18.56 15.52 -65.53
N THR A 7 17.52 15.04 -64.81
CA THR A 7 16.71 13.86 -65.22
C THR A 7 15.53 13.58 -64.29
N ALA A 8 14.37 13.34 -64.91
CA ALA A 8 13.21 12.67 -64.32
C ALA A 8 13.35 11.15 -64.49
N ILE A 9 12.97 10.34 -63.50
CA ILE A 9 12.58 8.93 -63.71
C ILE A 9 11.43 8.55 -62.76
N THR A 10 10.37 8.10 -63.40
CA THR A 10 9.12 7.51 -62.90
C THR A 10 9.30 6.03 -62.52
N PHE A 11 8.34 5.51 -61.74
CA PHE A 11 7.82 4.12 -61.79
C PHE A 11 8.60 3.01 -61.06
N ILE A 12 7.94 2.34 -60.10
CA ILE A 12 7.45 0.94 -60.21
C ILE A 12 6.80 0.53 -58.87
N CYS A 13 5.49 0.31 -58.89
CA CYS A 13 4.81 -0.67 -58.03
C CYS A 13 4.96 -2.06 -58.67
N LEU A 14 5.22 -3.11 -57.90
CA LEU A 14 4.75 -4.49 -58.10
C LEU A 14 5.33 -5.35 -56.96
N LEU A 15 4.48 -5.80 -56.02
CA LEU A 15 3.97 -7.18 -55.92
C LEU A 15 4.98 -8.19 -55.35
N LEU A 16 4.73 -8.69 -54.14
CA LEU A 16 4.99 -10.09 -53.79
C LEU A 16 3.87 -10.62 -52.90
N THR A 17 3.26 -11.67 -53.41
CA THR A 17 2.12 -12.45 -52.95
C THR A 17 2.48 -13.48 -51.88
N ALA A 18 1.44 -13.95 -51.19
CA ALA A 18 1.42 -15.04 -50.22
C ALA A 18 1.98 -16.39 -50.74
N CYS A 19 2.42 -17.24 -49.79
CA CYS A 19 2.36 -18.70 -49.89
C CYS A 19 2.26 -19.34 -48.48
N ASN A 20 1.48 -20.43 -48.43
CA ASN A 20 0.92 -21.16 -47.29
C ASN A 20 1.84 -22.25 -46.66
N ASN A 21 1.50 -22.63 -45.42
CA ASN A 21 1.54 -23.95 -44.73
C ASN A 21 2.85 -24.65 -44.26
N ASP A 22 3.00 -24.69 -42.91
CA ASP A 22 3.42 -25.76 -41.96
C ASP A 22 4.79 -26.50 -42.06
N PRO A 23 5.37 -27.13 -40.98
CA PRO A 23 4.93 -27.33 -39.57
C PRO A 23 6.01 -27.12 -38.45
N ALA A 24 5.58 -27.26 -37.18
CA ALA A 24 6.31 -27.75 -35.98
C ALA A 24 7.36 -26.87 -35.24
N ASN A 25 7.06 -26.64 -33.95
CA ASN A 25 7.96 -26.43 -32.79
C ASN A 25 9.08 -25.37 -32.85
N ALA A 26 8.86 -24.23 -32.18
CA ALA A 26 9.83 -23.67 -31.24
C ALA A 26 9.23 -22.52 -30.41
N GLY A 27 9.34 -22.63 -29.08
CA GLY A 27 9.73 -21.49 -28.26
C GLY A 27 8.62 -20.66 -27.63
N LYS A 28 8.27 -21.03 -26.39
CA LYS A 28 8.11 -20.11 -25.23
C LYS A 28 7.60 -18.70 -25.57
N ASN A 29 6.29 -18.56 -25.73
CA ASN A 29 5.67 -17.28 -25.40
C ASN A 29 5.33 -17.30 -23.91
N ASN A 30 6.16 -16.61 -23.14
CA ASN A 30 5.78 -15.97 -21.88
C ASN A 30 4.54 -15.13 -22.18
N THR A 31 3.36 -15.72 -22.07
CA THR A 31 2.15 -14.94 -21.87
C THR A 31 2.32 -14.33 -20.50
N ALA A 32 2.85 -13.11 -20.47
CA ALA A 32 2.79 -12.23 -19.31
C ALA A 32 1.32 -12.18 -18.92
N GLN A 33 0.99 -12.97 -17.89
CA GLN A 33 -0.32 -13.01 -17.28
C GLN A 33 -0.52 -11.62 -16.68
N THR A 34 -1.10 -10.73 -17.47
CA THR A 34 -1.62 -9.45 -17.02
C THR A 34 -2.82 -9.80 -16.18
N ALA A 35 -2.57 -10.16 -14.92
CA ALA A 35 -3.58 -10.12 -13.89
C ALA A 35 -3.99 -8.65 -13.76
N SER A 36 -5.00 -8.24 -14.55
CA SER A 36 -5.87 -7.16 -14.09
C SER A 36 -6.55 -7.74 -12.87
N ALA A 37 -5.99 -7.46 -11.68
CA ALA A 37 -6.66 -7.72 -10.43
C ALA A 37 -8.02 -7.01 -10.52
N SER A 38 -9.08 -7.80 -10.60
CA SER A 38 -10.42 -7.26 -10.58
C SER A 38 -10.61 -6.57 -9.23
N THR A 39 -11.34 -5.46 -9.19
CA THR A 39 -11.66 -4.70 -7.98
C THR A 39 -12.28 -5.54 -6.85
N GLY A 40 -12.67 -6.80 -7.11
CA GLY A 40 -13.11 -7.77 -6.10
C GLY A 40 -12.01 -8.40 -5.24
N ASP A 41 -10.72 -8.15 -5.50
CA ASP A 41 -9.62 -8.79 -4.75
C ASP A 41 -9.03 -7.92 -3.62
N PHE A 42 -9.47 -6.67 -3.45
CA PHE A 42 -8.95 -5.78 -2.42
C PHE A 42 -9.88 -5.72 -1.21
N TYR A 43 -9.31 -5.76 -0.01
CA TYR A 43 -10.07 -5.72 1.24
C TYR A 43 -9.26 -5.05 2.34
N PHE A 44 -9.97 -4.50 3.32
CA PHE A 44 -9.38 -4.04 4.56
C PHE A 44 -10.37 -4.33 5.70
N ASP A 45 -10.10 -5.39 6.45
CA ASP A 45 -10.93 -5.86 7.55
C ASP A 45 -10.16 -5.69 8.86
N PHE A 46 -10.82 -5.15 9.89
CA PHE A 46 -10.24 -5.11 11.22
C PHE A 46 -11.28 -5.33 12.30
N SER A 47 -10.82 -5.61 13.51
CA SER A 47 -11.63 -5.79 14.69
C SER A 47 -11.09 -4.92 15.81
N VAL A 48 -11.99 -4.30 16.57
CA VAL A 48 -11.67 -3.60 17.80
C VAL A 48 -12.39 -4.30 18.95
N ASP A 49 -11.63 -4.88 19.87
CA ASP A 49 -12.16 -5.67 21.00
C ASP A 49 -13.16 -6.77 20.57
N GLY A 50 -12.95 -7.37 19.39
CA GLY A 50 -13.82 -8.41 18.82
C GLY A 50 -14.97 -7.88 17.96
N LYS A 51 -15.23 -6.56 17.93
CA LYS A 51 -16.21 -5.96 17.02
C LYS A 51 -15.58 -5.76 15.64
N GLU A 52 -16.15 -6.40 14.63
CA GLU A 52 -15.63 -6.36 13.25
C GLU A 52 -16.04 -5.10 12.48
N PHE A 53 -15.13 -4.65 11.62
CA PHE A 53 -15.28 -3.53 10.70
C PHE A 53 -14.74 -3.94 9.33
N HIS A 54 -15.53 -3.69 8.30
CA HIS A 54 -15.20 -3.98 6.91
C HIS A 54 -15.14 -2.66 6.15
N ILE A 55 -13.96 -2.30 5.66
CA ILE A 55 -13.75 -1.05 4.92
C ILE A 55 -13.80 -1.37 3.43
N PRO A 56 -14.72 -0.75 2.66
CA PRO A 56 -14.75 -0.86 1.21
C PRO A 56 -13.42 -0.39 0.60
N ALA A 57 -12.98 -1.04 -0.47
CA ALA A 57 -11.71 -0.68 -1.14
C ALA A 57 -11.67 0.80 -1.61
N ASP A 58 -12.82 1.36 -2.00
CA ASP A 58 -12.95 2.77 -2.40
C ASP A 58 -12.70 3.75 -1.24
N ASP A 59 -12.80 3.29 -0.01
CA ASP A 59 -12.54 4.05 1.22
C ASP A 59 -11.13 3.77 1.79
N VAL A 60 -10.28 3.11 1.00
CA VAL A 60 -8.87 2.87 1.35
C VAL A 60 -7.98 3.75 0.47
N LEU A 61 -7.25 4.65 1.11
CA LEU A 61 -6.26 5.51 0.47
C LEU A 61 -4.86 5.13 0.90
N THR A 62 -3.92 5.22 -0.03
CA THR A 62 -2.50 4.96 0.25
C THR A 62 -1.61 6.12 -0.16
N SER A 63 -0.53 6.32 0.59
CA SER A 63 0.52 7.28 0.23
C SER A 63 1.88 6.71 0.59
N TYR A 64 2.87 6.89 -0.28
CA TYR A 64 4.25 6.48 -0.02
C TYR A 64 5.17 7.66 -0.30
N ARG A 65 5.89 8.12 0.72
CA ARG A 65 6.71 9.32 0.63
C ARG A 65 8.07 9.12 1.29
N PRO A 66 9.11 9.84 0.85
CA PRO A 66 10.35 9.92 1.61
C PRO A 66 10.13 10.63 2.95
N ASP A 67 10.82 10.14 3.98
CA ASP A 67 10.94 10.69 5.33
C ASP A 67 12.43 10.70 5.74
N SER A 68 12.75 11.31 6.88
CA SER A 68 14.12 11.58 7.34
C SER A 68 15.02 10.34 7.49
N LYS A 69 14.43 9.14 7.61
CA LYS A 69 15.13 7.86 7.79
C LYS A 69 14.83 6.81 6.71
N GLY A 70 14.07 7.17 5.68
CA GLY A 70 13.65 6.26 4.63
C GLY A 70 12.25 6.58 4.14
N ASN A 71 11.70 5.76 3.25
CA ASN A 71 10.34 5.96 2.80
C ASN A 71 9.33 5.43 3.83
N VAL A 72 8.15 6.05 3.86
CA VAL A 72 7.05 5.70 4.76
C VAL A 72 5.78 5.56 3.95
N MET A 73 5.12 4.43 4.14
CA MET A 73 3.80 4.14 3.61
C MET A 73 2.75 4.47 4.66
N LYS A 74 1.68 5.16 4.25
CA LYS A 74 0.45 5.30 5.03
C LYS A 74 -0.70 4.64 4.31
N ILE A 75 -1.52 3.91 5.07
CA ILE A 75 -2.79 3.36 4.62
C ILE A 75 -3.87 4.00 5.49
N PHE A 76 -4.78 4.74 4.87
CA PHE A 76 -5.96 5.32 5.50
C PHE A 76 -7.15 4.43 5.13
N ALA A 77 -7.77 3.77 6.10
CA ALA A 77 -8.85 2.83 5.86
C ALA A 77 -10.13 3.28 6.58
N GLY A 78 -11.05 3.87 5.83
CA GLY A 78 -12.37 4.32 6.27
C GLY A 78 -12.65 5.78 5.96
N LYS A 79 -13.89 6.21 6.19
CA LYS A 79 -14.37 7.57 5.93
C LYS A 79 -14.19 8.48 7.14
N ASP A 80 -14.17 9.78 6.86
CA ASP A 80 -14.24 10.80 7.90
C ASP A 80 -15.51 10.64 8.75
N GLY A 81 -15.35 10.76 10.07
CA GLY A 81 -16.41 10.57 11.07
C GLY A 81 -16.84 9.12 11.32
N GLU A 82 -16.34 8.13 10.57
CA GLU A 82 -16.56 6.70 10.81
C GLU A 82 -15.34 6.05 11.46
N THR A 83 -15.56 4.94 12.18
CA THR A 83 -14.46 4.16 12.78
C THR A 83 -13.51 3.70 11.69
N SER A 84 -12.25 4.11 11.79
CA SER A 84 -11.24 3.93 10.75
C SER A 84 -9.86 3.68 11.36
N LEU A 85 -8.96 3.13 10.54
CA LEU A 85 -7.55 2.94 10.90
C LEU A 85 -6.65 3.75 10.00
N VAL A 86 -5.59 4.31 10.60
CA VAL A 86 -4.42 4.80 9.87
C VAL A 86 -3.24 3.91 10.23
N LEU A 87 -2.65 3.26 9.22
CA LEU A 87 -1.42 2.49 9.36
C LEU A 87 -0.24 3.34 8.88
N THR A 88 0.87 3.30 9.63
CA THR A 88 2.14 3.93 9.26
C THR A 88 3.21 2.86 9.24
N ILE A 89 3.78 2.59 8.06
CA ILE A 89 4.67 1.47 7.78
C ILE A 89 5.96 2.03 7.17
N PRO A 90 7.06 2.15 7.95
CA PRO A 90 8.34 2.60 7.45
C PRO A 90 9.04 1.48 6.67
N GLY A 91 9.88 1.90 5.72
CA GLY A 91 10.80 1.03 5.02
C GLY A 91 10.37 0.68 3.60
N ASP A 92 11.07 -0.32 3.06
CA ASP A 92 10.93 -0.74 1.67
C ASP A 92 9.71 -1.65 1.51
N LEU A 93 8.77 -1.21 0.67
CA LEU A 93 7.59 -1.99 0.33
C LEU A 93 7.91 -3.22 -0.53
N SER A 94 9.08 -3.29 -1.18
CA SER A 94 9.45 -4.32 -2.18
C SER A 94 9.34 -5.78 -1.70
N LYS A 95 9.32 -5.99 -0.39
CA LYS A 95 9.47 -7.28 0.27
C LYS A 95 8.58 -7.39 1.50
N PRO A 96 8.32 -8.61 2.00
CA PRO A 96 7.71 -8.80 3.32
C PRO A 96 8.48 -8.04 4.41
N SER A 97 7.75 -7.50 5.37
CA SER A 97 8.31 -6.67 6.43
C SER A 97 7.46 -6.70 7.70
N SER A 98 8.05 -6.30 8.83
CA SER A 98 7.40 -6.20 10.12
C SER A 98 7.65 -4.80 10.68
N THR A 99 6.58 -4.14 11.11
CA THR A 99 6.62 -2.80 11.72
C THR A 99 6.21 -2.90 13.19
N PRO A 100 7.02 -2.35 14.12
CA PRO A 100 6.68 -2.35 15.53
C PRO A 100 5.50 -1.41 15.83
N SER A 101 4.88 -1.55 17.00
CA SER A 101 3.74 -0.72 17.42
C SER A 101 4.08 0.77 17.56
N GLY A 102 5.36 1.12 17.68
CA GLY A 102 5.88 2.48 17.60
C GLY A 102 7.39 2.50 17.81
N SER A 103 7.97 3.69 17.97
CA SER A 103 9.41 3.87 18.15
C SER A 103 9.72 4.97 19.17
N PRO A 104 10.81 4.85 19.97
CA PRO A 104 11.30 5.94 20.81
C PRO A 104 12.21 6.90 20.02
N ASP A 105 12.60 6.54 18.79
CA ASP A 105 13.38 7.39 17.89
C ASP A 105 12.46 8.41 17.23
N PHE A 106 12.53 9.66 17.70
CA PHE A 106 11.77 10.82 17.20
C PHE A 106 11.94 11.11 15.70
N ALA A 107 12.97 10.55 15.06
CA ALA A 107 13.17 10.67 13.62
C ALA A 107 12.32 9.71 12.78
N LEU A 108 11.61 8.75 13.39
CA LEU A 108 10.71 7.84 12.67
C LEU A 108 9.26 8.33 12.72
N ASP A 109 8.55 8.27 11.58
CA ASP A 109 7.11 8.61 11.50
C ASP A 109 6.21 7.77 12.43
N ILE A 110 6.69 6.63 12.95
CA ILE A 110 5.95 5.75 13.89
C ILE A 110 6.12 6.12 15.38
N THR A 111 6.62 7.32 15.69
CA THR A 111 6.81 7.80 17.08
C THR A 111 5.53 7.99 17.87
N GLN A 112 4.40 8.17 17.17
CA GLN A 112 3.05 8.16 17.75
C GLN A 112 2.30 6.88 17.38
N GLY A 113 3.03 5.82 17.04
CA GLY A 113 2.51 4.50 16.74
C GLY A 113 2.37 4.18 15.26
N SER A 114 2.46 2.90 14.93
CA SER A 114 2.21 2.38 13.57
C SER A 114 0.73 2.16 13.28
N VAL A 115 -0.13 2.15 14.30
CA VAL A 115 -1.58 2.05 14.17
C VAL A 115 -2.25 3.17 14.97
N SER A 116 -3.10 3.93 14.29
CA SER A 116 -3.92 4.97 14.88
C SER A 116 -5.39 4.68 14.62
N LEU A 117 -6.14 4.36 15.68
CA LEU A 117 -7.58 4.10 15.64
C LEU A 117 -8.33 5.42 15.74
N GLN A 118 -9.16 5.73 14.76
CA GLN A 118 -9.96 6.96 14.72
C GLN A 118 -11.43 6.66 14.96
N ASN A 119 -12.14 7.64 15.53
CA ASN A 119 -13.58 7.66 15.69
C ASN A 119 -14.13 6.41 16.40
N PHE A 120 -13.44 5.93 17.44
CA PHE A 120 -13.89 4.79 18.25
C PHE A 120 -13.46 4.93 19.72
N PRO A 121 -14.37 4.77 20.70
CA PRO A 121 -15.74 4.27 20.54
C PRO A 121 -16.74 5.35 20.08
N GLU A 122 -16.31 6.61 20.01
CA GLU A 122 -17.12 7.75 19.57
C GLU A 122 -16.40 8.59 18.52
N LYS A 123 -17.15 9.42 17.80
CA LYS A 123 -16.62 10.31 16.76
C LYS A 123 -15.59 11.30 17.34
N ASN A 124 -14.53 11.59 16.58
CA ASN A 124 -13.41 12.46 16.93
C ASN A 124 -12.52 11.95 18.09
N TYR A 125 -12.67 10.69 18.49
CA TYR A 125 -11.81 10.07 19.49
C TYR A 125 -10.72 9.23 18.80
N THR A 126 -9.45 9.44 19.18
CA THR A 126 -8.30 8.80 18.56
C THR A 126 -7.41 8.15 19.60
N THR A 127 -7.01 6.90 19.36
CA THR A 127 -6.01 6.18 20.16
C THR A 127 -4.88 5.66 19.29
N ASN A 128 -3.69 5.57 19.87
CA ASN A 128 -2.47 5.21 19.16
C ASN A 128 -1.83 3.98 19.78
N SER A 129 -1.10 3.20 18.97
CA SER A 129 -0.37 2.02 19.43
C SER A 129 0.94 2.34 20.16
N PHE A 130 1.33 3.61 20.22
CA PHE A 130 2.49 4.09 20.98
C PHE A 130 2.34 5.60 21.21
N ASN A 131 2.91 6.12 22.30
CA ASN A 131 2.94 7.55 22.57
C ASN A 131 4.20 7.90 23.38
N THR A 132 5.11 8.69 22.81
CA THR A 132 6.34 9.13 23.49
C THR A 132 6.10 10.07 24.66
N THR A 133 4.92 10.69 24.75
CA THR A 133 4.55 11.59 25.87
C THR A 133 4.39 10.82 27.19
N TYR A 134 4.02 9.55 27.11
CA TYR A 134 3.76 8.66 28.26
C TYR A 134 4.52 7.34 28.08
N PRO A 135 5.86 7.35 28.20
CA PRO A 135 6.73 6.23 27.85
C PRO A 135 6.45 4.96 28.67
N GLU A 136 5.88 5.09 29.86
CA GLU A 136 5.43 3.97 30.71
C GLU A 136 4.31 3.14 30.08
N MET A 137 3.54 3.71 29.15
CA MET A 137 2.52 2.98 28.38
C MET A 137 3.10 2.31 27.12
N ALA A 138 4.35 2.61 26.78
CA ALA A 138 4.88 2.44 25.44
C ALA A 138 5.57 1.07 25.24
N VAL A 139 4.85 -0.01 25.52
CA VAL A 139 5.33 -1.38 25.24
C VAL A 139 5.32 -1.61 23.74
N GLN A 140 6.51 -1.78 23.15
CA GLN A 140 6.64 -2.07 21.72
C GLN A 140 6.27 -3.51 21.42
N VAL A 141 5.30 -3.69 20.53
CA VAL A 141 4.99 -4.97 19.89
C VAL A 141 5.77 -5.00 18.58
N PRO A 142 6.79 -5.85 18.40
CA PRO A 142 7.67 -5.82 17.22
C PRO A 142 6.98 -6.05 15.86
N ASP A 143 5.84 -6.74 15.89
CA ASP A 143 5.07 -7.22 14.74
C ASP A 143 3.64 -6.68 14.72
N ALA A 144 3.47 -5.41 15.10
CA ALA A 144 2.16 -4.75 15.13
C ALA A 144 1.48 -4.68 13.76
N VAL A 145 2.26 -4.43 12.70
CA VAL A 145 1.81 -4.50 11.30
C VAL A 145 2.80 -5.32 10.50
N VAL A 146 2.32 -6.38 9.85
CA VAL A 146 3.16 -7.30 9.06
C VAL A 146 2.70 -7.29 7.61
N ILE A 147 3.58 -6.90 6.69
CA ILE A 147 3.38 -7.15 5.26
C ILE A 147 3.85 -8.57 4.98
N THR A 148 2.92 -9.46 4.67
CA THR A 148 3.19 -10.88 4.41
C THR A 148 3.51 -11.16 2.95
N SER A 149 2.92 -10.38 2.03
CA SER A 149 3.25 -10.44 0.61
C SER A 149 3.27 -9.07 -0.04
N SER A 150 4.04 -8.98 -1.12
CA SER A 150 4.18 -7.75 -1.87
C SER A 150 4.37 -8.03 -3.35
N GLU A 151 3.34 -7.74 -4.15
CA GLU A 151 3.23 -8.16 -5.55
C GLU A 151 3.37 -6.93 -6.46
N ALA A 152 4.28 -6.99 -7.44
CA ALA A 152 4.41 -5.91 -8.42
C ALA A 152 3.27 -5.95 -9.45
N VAL A 153 2.70 -4.80 -9.77
CA VAL A 153 1.67 -4.63 -10.81
C VAL A 153 2.27 -3.82 -11.95
N GLY A 154 3.23 -4.43 -12.64
CA GLY A 154 4.09 -3.73 -13.60
C GLY A 154 4.72 -2.48 -12.98
N ASP A 155 4.77 -1.40 -13.75
CA ASP A 155 5.31 -0.11 -13.29
C ASP A 155 4.26 0.75 -12.56
N LYS A 156 3.02 0.28 -12.42
CA LYS A 156 1.90 1.09 -11.91
C LYS A 156 1.89 1.19 -10.40
N GLY A 157 2.41 0.19 -9.71
CA GLY A 157 2.22 0.06 -8.27
C GLY A 157 2.42 -1.36 -7.78
N ARG A 158 2.03 -1.59 -6.54
CA ARG A 158 2.22 -2.87 -5.85
C ARG A 158 1.00 -3.20 -4.99
N ILE A 159 0.66 -4.48 -4.94
CA ILE A 159 -0.38 -4.99 -4.06
C ILE A 159 0.30 -5.48 -2.78
N LEU A 160 -0.14 -4.95 -1.64
CA LEU A 160 0.37 -5.29 -0.33
C LEU A 160 -0.68 -6.14 0.38
N THR A 161 -0.28 -7.32 0.86
CA THR A 161 -1.09 -8.14 1.76
C THR A 161 -0.44 -8.13 3.13
N GLY A 162 -1.24 -7.97 4.18
CA GLY A 162 -0.71 -7.93 5.53
C GLY A 162 -1.73 -8.13 6.63
N THR A 163 -1.22 -8.10 7.86
CA THR A 163 -1.98 -8.29 9.10
C THR A 163 -1.67 -7.19 10.10
N ILE A 164 -2.61 -7.00 11.02
CA ILE A 164 -2.52 -6.06 12.14
C ILE A 164 -2.74 -6.86 13.42
N LYS A 165 -1.89 -6.64 14.43
CA LYS A 165 -2.08 -7.20 15.78
C LYS A 165 -1.42 -6.29 16.80
N VAL A 166 -2.21 -5.42 17.41
CA VAL A 166 -1.67 -4.42 18.32
C VAL A 166 -2.69 -4.03 19.38
N LYS A 167 -2.20 -3.35 20.41
CA LYS A 167 -3.04 -2.60 21.34
C LYS A 167 -2.87 -1.11 21.06
N THR A 168 -3.97 -0.36 21.07
CA THR A 168 -3.91 1.11 21.18
C THR A 168 -4.21 1.54 22.61
N PHE A 169 -3.57 2.61 23.05
CA PHE A 169 -3.61 3.06 24.44
C PHE A 169 -4.51 4.28 24.61
N ALA A 170 -5.24 4.29 25.70
CA ALA A 170 -6.03 5.44 26.14
C ALA A 170 -5.14 6.53 26.75
N GLU A 171 -5.76 7.67 27.08
CA GLU A 171 -5.10 8.72 27.85
C GLU A 171 -4.70 8.23 29.25
N HIS A 172 -3.46 8.55 29.65
CA HIS A 172 -2.93 8.12 30.93
C HIS A 172 -3.70 8.73 32.11
N GLY A 173 -4.18 7.89 33.03
CA GLY A 173 -4.86 8.34 34.24
C GLY A 173 -6.31 8.79 34.05
N SER A 174 -6.87 8.65 32.85
CA SER A 174 -8.29 8.93 32.64
C SER A 174 -9.18 7.89 33.35
N THR A 175 -10.35 8.36 33.79
CA THR A 175 -11.41 7.54 34.37
C THR A 175 -12.66 7.48 33.48
N ASP A 176 -12.64 8.14 32.32
CA ASP A 176 -13.75 8.09 31.37
C ASP A 176 -13.89 6.67 30.81
N SER A 177 -15.13 6.21 30.67
CA SER A 177 -15.48 4.91 30.13
C SER A 177 -15.05 4.69 28.68
N LYS A 178 -14.88 5.78 27.90
CA LYS A 178 -14.38 5.71 26.51
C LYS A 178 -12.86 5.49 26.45
N ASP A 179 -12.15 5.95 27.47
CA ASP A 179 -10.69 5.94 27.59
C ASP A 179 -10.24 4.56 28.09
N LYS A 180 -10.23 3.61 27.16
CA LYS A 180 -9.77 2.24 27.41
C LYS A 180 -8.76 1.82 26.35
N ASP A 181 -7.77 1.05 26.77
CA ASP A 181 -6.93 0.30 25.87
C ASP A 181 -7.79 -0.57 24.94
N ARG A 182 -7.44 -0.60 23.66
CA ARG A 182 -8.18 -1.36 22.65
C ARG A 182 -7.29 -2.38 21.96
N ASN A 183 -7.76 -3.62 21.88
CA ASN A 183 -7.12 -4.61 21.03
C ASN A 183 -7.57 -4.41 19.59
N VAL A 184 -6.63 -4.18 18.69
CA VAL A 184 -6.85 -4.02 17.27
C VAL A 184 -6.19 -5.17 16.53
N THR A 185 -7.00 -5.97 15.83
CA THR A 185 -6.53 -7.01 14.93
C THR A 185 -7.08 -6.77 13.54
N GLY A 186 -6.43 -7.26 12.51
CA GLY A 186 -6.93 -7.06 11.15
C GLY A 186 -6.10 -7.73 10.08
N ARG A 187 -6.61 -7.64 8.86
CA ARG A 187 -6.00 -8.13 7.64
C ARG A 187 -6.34 -7.18 6.50
N PHE A 188 -5.41 -7.04 5.57
CA PHE A 188 -5.63 -6.17 4.42
C PHE A 188 -4.96 -6.74 3.19
N ARG A 189 -5.57 -6.42 2.04
CA ARG A 189 -4.97 -6.54 0.71
C ARG A 189 -5.29 -5.26 -0.04
N VAL A 190 -4.30 -4.38 -0.20
CA VAL A 190 -4.48 -3.02 -0.73
C VAL A 190 -3.56 -2.79 -1.93
N MET A 191 -4.04 -2.02 -2.91
CA MET A 191 -3.22 -1.53 -4.01
C MET A 191 -2.57 -0.20 -3.62
N HIS A 192 -1.26 -0.12 -3.76
CA HIS A 192 -0.53 1.14 -3.73
C HIS A 192 -0.12 1.51 -5.16
N GLU A 193 -0.67 2.61 -5.68
CA GLU A 193 -0.27 3.14 -6.99
C GLU A 193 0.91 4.10 -6.84
N PHE A 194 1.94 3.91 -7.66
CA PHE A 194 3.06 4.84 -7.78
C PHE A 194 2.62 6.04 -8.64
N LYS A 195 1.96 7.03 -8.05
CA LYS A 195 1.59 8.26 -8.77
C LYS A 195 2.77 9.26 -8.76
N GLY A 196 3.48 9.34 -9.89
CA GLY A 196 4.54 10.33 -10.21
C GLY A 196 5.87 10.07 -9.48
N GLU A 197 7.04 9.92 -10.09
CA GLU A 197 7.52 10.08 -11.47
C GLU A 197 8.00 8.73 -12.03
N LYS A 198 8.14 8.62 -13.36
CA LYS A 198 8.93 7.55 -13.97
C LYS A 198 10.35 7.67 -13.45
N PHE A 199 10.88 6.62 -12.82
CA PHE A 199 12.32 6.47 -12.60
C PHE A 199 13.05 6.32 -13.95
#